data_AF-A0A3D1ILC1-F1
#
_entry.id   AF-A0A3D1ILC1-F1
#
_cell.length_a   1.000
_cell.length_b   1.000
_cell.length_c   1.000
_cell.angle_alpha   90.00
_cell.angle_beta   90.00
_cell.angle_gamma   90.00
#
_symmetry.space_group_name_H-M   'P 1'
#
loop_
_entity.id
_entity.type
_entity.pdbx_description
1 polymer ?
#
loop_
_entity_poly.entity_id
_entity_poly.type
_entity_poly.pdbx_seq_one_letter_code
_entity_poly.pdbx_strand_id
1 'polypeptide(L)'
;MRGPTLWALAALPLVLLGGLLGLMLWSGPADVLRGEAYPPVEDLAFQRITLGPDGFVATVFNDGPDPVTIAQVQVDDAFWGFSADPGTTLAHLGRTTLTIPYPWVQGDTHVVRVVTATGVTVDHEVAVAVETPRADARFLGIFTLIGLYVGVIPVAIGLLWLPLVSRTGRTGLDFLLALTIGLLLFLLIEAGQEGLEAAALAPGSFQGVALFAFGALAAFIGLEMVGGSLRGRRAETDGAGRGWVLALLVATGIGLHNFGEGLAIGAAFSLGEASLGTVLIVGFTLHNTTEGLAIVAPLAHERVRLSQLVRLGALGGGPTIIGAWIGGLVYSPIWSVLCLALGAGAIAQVIVQLSRQMVGDRSFAGYVTTAPVASGLFAGAAVMYVTGLIVG
;
A
#
# COMPACT_ATOMS: atom_id res chain seq x y z
N MET A 1 -23.43 10.24 36.52
CA MET A 1 -22.94 11.50 35.94
C MET A 1 -22.98 11.37 34.42
N ARG A 2 -24.03 11.86 33.77
CA ARG A 2 -24.12 11.94 32.30
C ARG A 2 -24.68 13.33 32.01
N GLY A 3 -23.87 14.21 31.44
CA GLY A 3 -24.23 15.60 31.23
C GLY A 3 -23.08 16.46 30.67
N PRO A 4 -23.36 17.72 30.31
CA PRO A 4 -22.40 18.66 29.72
C PRO A 4 -21.17 18.90 30.61
N THR A 5 -21.28 18.72 31.92
CA THR A 5 -20.16 18.77 32.87
C THR A 5 -19.12 17.68 32.66
N LEU A 6 -19.51 16.49 32.18
CA LEU A 6 -18.58 15.40 31.91
C LEU A 6 -17.81 15.65 30.60
N TRP A 7 -18.47 16.23 29.60
CA TRP A 7 -17.81 16.70 28.37
C TRP A 7 -16.89 17.89 28.61
N ALA A 8 -17.27 18.82 29.50
CA ALA A 8 -16.41 19.92 29.91
C ALA A 8 -15.15 19.43 30.64
N LEU A 9 -15.29 18.46 31.56
CA LEU A 9 -14.16 17.82 32.23
C LEU A 9 -13.28 17.01 31.26
N ALA A 10 -13.86 16.37 30.25
CA ALA A 10 -13.11 15.66 29.20
C ALA A 10 -12.39 16.61 28.25
N ALA A 11 -12.95 17.78 27.97
CA ALA A 11 -12.34 18.80 27.12
C ALA A 11 -11.27 19.62 27.85
N LEU A 12 -11.35 19.75 29.18
CA LEU A 12 -10.43 20.58 29.97
C LEU A 12 -8.95 20.22 29.76
N PRO A 13 -8.50 18.95 29.79
CA PRO A 13 -7.11 18.61 29.48
C PRO A 13 -6.69 19.00 28.06
N LEU A 14 -7.59 18.90 27.06
CA LEU A 14 -7.30 19.29 25.68
C LEU A 14 -7.16 20.82 25.55
N VAL A 15 -8.02 21.57 26.23
CA VAL A 15 -7.96 23.05 26.27
C VAL A 15 -6.69 23.51 27.00
N LEU A 16 -6.35 22.89 28.14
CA LEU A 16 -5.11 23.20 28.87
C LEU A 16 -3.87 22.84 28.05
N LEU A 17 -3.86 21.70 27.35
CA LEU A 17 -2.80 21.33 26.44
C LEU A 17 -2.69 22.31 25.28
N GLY A 18 -3.81 22.69 24.65
CA GLY A 18 -3.83 23.71 23.59
C GLY A 18 -3.32 25.06 24.08
N GLY A 19 -3.69 25.47 25.30
CA GLY A 19 -3.19 26.67 25.95
C GLY A 19 -1.68 26.61 26.24
N LEU A 20 -1.18 25.47 26.72
CA LEU A 20 0.25 25.23 26.96
C LEU A 20 1.04 25.25 25.65
N LEU A 21 0.55 24.59 24.60
CA LEU A 21 1.17 24.60 23.27
C LEU A 21 1.19 26.01 22.68
N GLY A 22 0.08 26.75 22.79
CA GLY A 22 0.02 28.15 22.38
C GLY A 22 1.02 29.03 23.16
N LEU A 23 1.15 28.81 24.47
CA LEU A 23 2.13 29.48 25.30
C LEU A 23 3.57 29.13 24.89
N MET A 24 3.86 27.86 24.59
CA MET A 24 5.18 27.44 24.10
C MET A 24 5.52 28.06 22.75
N LEU A 25 4.57 28.05 21.80
CA LEU A 25 4.77 28.68 20.49
C LEU A 25 4.97 30.19 20.60
N TRP A 26 4.25 30.85 21.52
CA TRP A 26 4.38 32.29 21.74
C TRP A 26 5.66 32.68 22.50
N SER A 27 6.04 31.90 23.52
CA SER A 27 7.23 32.18 24.33
C SER A 27 8.54 31.72 23.66
N GLY A 28 8.46 30.88 22.61
CA GLY A 28 9.60 30.42 21.83
C GLY A 28 10.77 29.88 22.68
N PRO A 29 10.56 29.07 23.73
CA PRO A 29 11.63 28.69 24.65
C PRO A 29 12.72 27.89 23.94
N ALA A 30 12.37 27.16 22.87
CA ALA A 30 13.32 26.46 22.02
C ALA A 30 14.24 27.44 21.25
N ASP A 31 13.70 28.53 20.73
CA ASP A 31 14.49 29.55 20.00
C ASP A 31 15.40 30.32 20.96
N VAL A 32 14.92 30.60 22.17
CA VAL A 32 15.70 31.21 23.26
C VAL A 32 16.84 30.30 23.72
N LEU A 33 16.64 28.98 23.74
CA LEU A 33 17.65 27.98 24.10
C LEU A 33 18.63 27.68 22.97
N ARG A 34 18.19 27.71 21.71
CA ARG A 34 19.06 27.51 20.53
C ARG A 34 20.03 28.69 20.34
N GLY A 35 19.59 29.92 20.60
CA GLY A 35 20.39 31.12 20.30
C GLY A 35 20.70 31.29 18.82
N GLU A 36 21.29 32.43 18.43
CA GLU A 36 21.60 32.75 17.01
C GLU A 36 22.73 31.88 16.40
N ALA A 37 23.42 31.08 17.21
CA ALA A 37 24.60 30.31 16.80
C ALA A 37 24.30 28.86 16.40
N TYR A 38 23.06 28.37 16.55
CA TYR A 38 22.70 27.02 16.11
C TYR A 38 22.40 27.02 14.60
N PRO A 39 22.99 26.11 13.81
CA PRO A 39 22.70 26.01 12.39
C PRO A 39 21.22 25.59 12.19
N PRO A 40 20.54 26.13 11.17
CA PRO A 40 19.18 25.72 10.84
C PRO A 40 19.17 24.22 10.50
N VAL A 41 18.12 23.52 10.92
CA VAL A 41 17.90 22.13 10.53
C VAL A 41 17.25 22.13 9.16
N GLU A 42 18.08 22.01 8.13
CA GLU A 42 17.66 21.93 6.73
C GLU A 42 17.49 20.48 6.32
N ASP A 43 16.24 20.07 6.07
CA ASP A 43 15.92 18.74 5.57
C ASP A 43 14.92 18.86 4.42
N LEU A 44 15.42 18.66 3.20
CA LEU A 44 14.61 18.70 1.98
C LEU A 44 14.43 17.28 1.47
N ALA A 45 13.22 16.96 1.03
CA ALA A 45 12.89 15.69 0.41
C ALA A 45 12.31 15.92 -0.99
N PHE A 46 12.79 15.14 -1.96
CA PHE A 46 12.14 15.03 -3.27
C PHE A 46 10.89 14.16 -3.11
N GLN A 47 9.72 14.72 -3.41
CA GLN A 47 8.46 13.97 -3.38
C GLN A 47 8.17 13.28 -4.70
N ARG A 48 8.57 13.91 -5.81
CA ARG A 48 8.34 13.43 -7.17
C ARG A 48 9.24 14.15 -8.15
N ILE A 49 9.75 13.42 -9.14
CA ILE A 49 10.34 13.99 -10.35
C ILE A 49 9.60 13.45 -11.57
N THR A 50 9.34 14.33 -12.54
CA THR A 50 8.77 13.94 -13.84
C THR A 50 9.62 14.48 -14.96
N LEU A 51 9.80 13.66 -15.99
CA LEU A 51 10.59 13.96 -17.17
C LEU A 51 9.66 14.26 -18.33
N GLY A 52 9.85 15.41 -18.96
CA GLY A 52 9.14 15.82 -20.16
C GLY A 52 10.11 16.31 -21.24
N PRO A 53 9.61 16.66 -22.44
CA PRO A 53 10.45 17.15 -23.54
C PRO A 53 11.18 18.44 -23.18
N ASP A 54 10.65 19.21 -22.24
CA ASP A 54 11.21 20.48 -21.79
C ASP A 54 12.18 20.34 -20.61
N GLY A 55 12.44 19.13 -20.10
CA GLY A 55 13.38 18.85 -19.01
C GLY A 55 12.76 18.14 -17.80
N PHE A 56 13.30 18.41 -16.60
CA PHE A 56 12.83 17.84 -15.35
C PHE A 56 11.85 18.79 -14.64
N VAL A 57 10.81 18.22 -14.03
CA VAL A 57 9.93 18.91 -13.09
C VAL A 57 9.96 18.15 -11.77
N ALA A 58 10.51 18.74 -10.73
CA ALA A 58 10.72 18.12 -9.42
C ALA A 58 9.89 18.83 -8.34
N THR A 59 9.14 18.08 -7.53
CA THR A 59 8.47 18.59 -6.34
C THR A 59 9.37 18.37 -5.13
N VAL A 60 9.78 19.46 -4.49
CA VAL A 60 10.64 19.46 -3.29
C VAL A 60 9.83 19.93 -2.09
N PHE A 61 10.02 19.24 -0.97
CA PHE A 61 9.31 19.45 0.29
C PHE A 61 10.29 19.69 1.43
N ASN A 62 9.99 20.65 2.31
CA ASN A 62 10.76 20.90 3.52
C ASN A 62 10.22 20.04 4.67
N ASP A 63 10.97 18.98 4.98
CA ASP A 63 10.70 18.06 6.08
C ASP A 63 11.28 18.56 7.42
N GLY A 64 12.21 19.51 7.33
CA GLY A 64 12.85 20.16 8.47
C GLY A 64 11.95 21.17 9.19
N PRO A 65 12.21 21.44 10.48
CA PRO A 65 11.41 22.38 11.29
C PRO A 65 11.67 23.85 10.92
N ASP A 66 12.84 24.16 10.34
CA ASP A 66 13.26 25.52 10.05
C ASP A 66 13.04 25.85 8.55
N PRO A 67 12.81 27.13 8.18
CA PRO A 67 12.69 27.51 6.78
C PRO A 67 13.99 27.26 5.99
N VAL A 68 13.86 26.69 4.80
CA VAL A 68 15.00 26.39 3.91
C VAL A 68 14.87 27.15 2.60
N THR A 69 15.95 27.79 2.15
CA THR A 69 15.99 28.46 0.84
C THR A 69 16.83 27.65 -0.14
N ILE A 70 16.23 27.25 -1.26
CA ILE A 70 16.91 26.62 -2.39
C ILE A 70 17.68 27.71 -3.16
N ALA A 71 19.01 27.58 -3.23
CA ALA A 71 19.86 28.56 -3.91
C ALA A 71 20.23 28.12 -5.33
N GLN A 72 20.55 26.84 -5.51
CA GLN A 72 21.03 26.31 -6.80
C GLN A 72 20.51 24.90 -7.04
N VAL A 73 20.51 24.49 -8.31
CA VAL A 73 20.23 23.12 -8.75
C VAL A 73 21.39 22.66 -9.63
N GLN A 74 21.82 21.43 -9.44
CA GLN A 74 22.75 20.73 -10.32
C GLN A 74 22.05 19.54 -10.99
N VAL A 75 22.42 19.27 -12.23
CA VAL A 75 22.11 18.01 -12.92
C VAL A 75 23.43 17.44 -13.41
N ASP A 76 23.77 16.23 -12.98
CA ASP A 76 25.04 15.56 -13.29
C ASP A 76 26.27 16.42 -12.97
N ASP A 77 26.29 16.95 -11.74
CA ASP A 77 27.32 17.86 -11.19
C ASP A 77 27.48 19.20 -11.93
N ALA A 78 26.65 19.49 -12.94
CA ALA A 78 26.62 20.77 -13.63
C ALA A 78 25.52 21.68 -13.07
N PHE A 79 25.87 22.92 -12.72
CA PHE A 79 24.87 23.91 -12.31
C PHE A 79 23.96 24.27 -13.48
N TRP A 80 22.65 24.30 -13.21
CA TRP A 80 21.65 24.61 -14.22
C TRP A 80 20.67 25.68 -13.76
N GLY A 81 20.07 26.39 -14.73
CA GLY A 81 18.97 27.30 -14.46
C GLY A 81 17.72 26.54 -14.01
N PHE A 82 16.92 27.12 -13.13
CA PHE A 82 15.64 26.56 -12.71
C PHE A 82 14.63 27.67 -12.42
N SER A 83 13.35 27.34 -12.45
CA SER A 83 12.28 28.16 -11.89
C SER A 83 11.59 27.41 -10.75
N ALA A 84 11.08 28.15 -9.76
CA ALA A 84 10.41 27.59 -8.59
C ALA A 84 9.05 28.28 -8.40
N ASP A 85 8.00 27.49 -8.23
CA ASP A 85 6.64 27.95 -7.94
C ASP A 85 6.14 27.26 -6.64
N PRO A 86 5.71 27.98 -5.59
CA PRO A 86 5.51 29.44 -5.48
C PRO A 86 6.79 30.26 -5.21
N GLY A 87 7.94 29.63 -5.02
CA GLY A 87 9.21 30.30 -4.77
C GLY A 87 10.25 29.37 -4.18
N THR A 88 11.45 29.88 -3.92
CA THR A 88 12.60 29.07 -3.49
C THR A 88 12.73 28.89 -1.98
N THR A 89 11.98 29.65 -1.18
CA THR A 89 12.01 29.55 0.28
C THR A 89 10.81 28.75 0.78
N LEU A 90 11.09 27.64 1.46
CA LEU A 90 10.12 26.68 1.94
C LEU A 90 10.03 26.78 3.47
N ALA A 91 8.86 27.17 3.99
CA ALA A 91 8.56 27.00 5.41
C ALA A 91 8.47 25.50 5.77
N HIS A 92 8.42 25.18 7.07
CA HIS A 92 8.17 23.80 7.53
C HIS A 92 6.90 23.23 6.87
N LEU A 93 7.00 22.01 6.32
CA LEU A 93 5.96 21.34 5.52
C LEU A 93 5.56 22.09 4.23
N GLY A 94 6.35 23.08 3.84
CA GLY A 94 6.21 23.81 2.59
C GLY A 94 6.72 22.96 1.41
N ARG A 95 6.15 23.22 0.23
CA ARG A 95 6.56 22.57 -1.02
C ARG A 95 6.71 23.58 -2.15
N THR A 96 7.61 23.28 -3.08
CA THR A 96 7.74 24.00 -4.36
C THR A 96 7.95 23.01 -5.50
N THR A 97 7.51 23.42 -6.68
CA THR A 97 7.81 22.72 -7.94
C THR A 97 8.95 23.44 -8.64
N LEU A 98 10.05 22.72 -8.84
CA LEU A 98 11.21 23.14 -9.60
C LEU A 98 11.06 22.71 -11.06
N THR A 99 11.14 23.63 -12.00
CA THR A 99 11.24 23.33 -13.44
C THR A 99 12.67 23.56 -13.90
N ILE A 100 13.33 22.52 -14.42
CA ILE A 100 14.74 22.50 -14.78
C ILE A 100 14.84 22.16 -16.28
N PRO A 101 15.09 23.14 -17.17
CA PRO A 101 15.09 22.93 -18.61
C PRO A 101 16.37 22.24 -19.09
N TYR A 102 16.53 20.98 -18.73
CA TYR A 102 17.71 20.17 -19.02
C TYR A 102 17.45 19.19 -20.18
N PRO A 103 18.32 19.14 -21.21
CA PRO A 103 18.16 18.25 -22.36
C PRO A 103 18.63 16.82 -22.04
N TRP A 104 17.86 16.08 -21.25
CA TRP A 104 18.17 14.71 -20.87
C TRP A 104 18.11 13.75 -22.06
N VAL A 105 18.81 12.62 -21.95
CA VAL A 105 18.87 11.58 -22.98
C VAL A 105 18.14 10.34 -22.47
N GLN A 106 17.28 9.77 -23.30
CA GLN A 106 16.50 8.59 -22.91
C GLN A 106 17.41 7.40 -22.59
N GLY A 107 17.20 6.81 -21.42
CA GLY A 107 17.94 5.64 -20.92
C GLY A 107 19.16 5.97 -20.08
N ASP A 108 19.60 7.23 -20.05
CA ASP A 108 20.74 7.65 -19.23
C ASP A 108 20.32 7.76 -17.76
N THR A 109 21.29 7.57 -16.86
CA THR A 109 21.15 7.86 -15.44
C THR A 109 21.46 9.33 -15.20
N HIS A 110 20.60 10.02 -14.45
CA HIS A 110 20.81 11.41 -14.07
C HIS A 110 20.72 11.60 -12.56
N VAL A 111 21.54 12.51 -12.01
CA VAL A 111 21.44 12.92 -10.61
C VAL A 111 21.04 14.39 -10.54
N VAL A 112 19.86 14.66 -9.97
CA VAL A 112 19.37 16.01 -9.71
C VAL A 112 19.68 16.36 -8.27
N ARG A 113 20.51 17.38 -8.06
CA ARG A 113 20.92 17.85 -6.73
C ARG A 113 20.39 19.25 -6.47
N VAL A 114 19.71 19.43 -5.34
CA VAL A 114 19.31 20.73 -4.81
C VAL A 114 20.34 21.20 -3.80
N VAL A 115 20.77 22.46 -3.91
CA VAL A 115 21.72 23.10 -2.99
C VAL A 115 21.04 24.24 -2.26
N THR A 116 21.04 24.20 -0.93
CA THR A 116 20.45 25.24 -0.07
C THR A 116 21.34 26.48 -0.01
N ALA A 117 20.80 27.59 0.50
CA ALA A 117 21.56 28.83 0.72
C ALA A 117 22.72 28.67 1.72
N THR A 118 22.68 27.66 2.59
CA THR A 118 23.79 27.35 3.51
C THR A 118 24.79 26.34 2.93
N GLY A 119 24.48 25.76 1.77
CA GLY A 119 25.33 24.78 1.07
C GLY A 119 25.02 23.31 1.37
N VAL A 120 23.94 23.00 2.09
CA VAL A 120 23.44 21.62 2.25
C VAL A 120 22.94 21.13 0.89
N THR A 121 23.26 19.88 0.56
CA THR A 121 22.90 19.26 -0.72
C THR A 121 21.96 18.09 -0.50
N VAL A 122 20.91 18.01 -1.30
CA VAL A 122 20.01 16.85 -1.35
C VAL A 122 19.96 16.34 -2.78
N ASP A 123 20.20 15.05 -2.93
CA ASP A 123 20.33 14.39 -4.23
C ASP A 123 19.10 13.52 -4.51
N HIS A 124 18.72 13.45 -5.78
CA HIS A 124 17.73 12.51 -6.28
C HIS A 124 18.24 11.87 -7.55
N GLU A 125 18.33 10.54 -7.53
CA GLU A 125 18.77 9.75 -8.68
C GLU A 125 17.57 9.39 -9.55
N VAL A 126 17.69 9.67 -10.84
CA VAL A 126 16.85 9.12 -11.90
C VAL A 126 17.63 7.99 -12.55
N ALA A 127 17.42 6.76 -12.08
CA ALA A 127 18.20 5.60 -12.50
C ALA A 127 18.14 5.37 -14.02
N VAL A 128 16.96 5.53 -14.62
CA VAL A 128 16.72 5.39 -16.06
C VAL A 128 15.80 6.52 -16.53
N ALA A 129 16.34 7.45 -17.31
CA ALA A 129 15.58 8.57 -17.83
C ALA A 129 14.58 8.12 -18.92
N VAL A 130 13.29 8.12 -18.58
CA VAL A 130 12.19 7.90 -19.51
C VAL A 130 11.16 9.02 -19.39
N GLU A 131 10.53 9.38 -20.49
CA GLU A 131 9.46 10.38 -20.44
C GLU A 131 8.34 9.88 -19.52
N THR A 132 7.96 10.69 -18.54
CA THR A 132 6.92 10.33 -17.59
C THR A 132 5.60 10.16 -18.34
N PRO A 133 4.90 9.03 -18.17
CA PRO A 133 3.65 8.79 -18.87
C PRO A 133 2.60 9.87 -18.59
N ARG A 134 1.89 10.28 -19.65
CA ARG A 134 0.72 11.15 -19.55
C ARG A 134 -0.55 10.31 -19.52
N ALA A 135 -1.59 10.84 -18.88
CA ALA A 135 -2.91 10.21 -18.85
C ALA A 135 -3.58 10.28 -20.23
N ASP A 136 -3.19 9.37 -21.14
CA ASP A 136 -3.78 9.21 -22.46
C ASP A 136 -4.45 7.83 -22.63
N ALA A 137 -5.19 7.66 -23.73
CA ALA A 137 -5.91 6.42 -23.99
C ALA A 137 -5.00 5.20 -24.17
N ARG A 138 -3.76 5.40 -24.65
CA ARG A 138 -2.79 4.32 -24.85
C ARG A 138 -2.26 3.84 -23.51
N PHE A 139 -1.87 4.77 -22.63
CA PHE A 139 -1.47 4.50 -21.27
C PHE A 139 -2.57 3.73 -20.53
N LEU A 140 -3.79 4.27 -20.50
CA LEU A 140 -4.91 3.61 -19.82
C LEU A 140 -5.16 2.21 -20.40
N GLY A 141 -5.08 2.05 -21.72
CA GLY A 141 -5.22 0.74 -22.38
C GLY A 141 -4.16 -0.28 -21.98
N ILE A 142 -2.87 0.11 -21.99
CA ILE A 142 -1.75 -0.77 -21.63
C ILE A 142 -1.83 -1.19 -20.17
N PHE A 143 -2.02 -0.23 -19.24
CA PHE A 143 -2.09 -0.55 -17.82
C PHE A 143 -3.39 -1.29 -17.44
N THR A 144 -4.47 -1.13 -18.21
CA THR A 144 -5.64 -2.02 -18.11
C THR A 144 -5.29 -3.44 -18.48
N LEU A 145 -4.57 -3.63 -19.60
CA LEU A 145 -4.18 -4.95 -20.06
C LEU A 145 -3.25 -5.65 -19.06
N ILE A 146 -2.29 -4.90 -18.50
CA ILE A 146 -1.42 -5.39 -17.42
C ILE A 146 -2.27 -5.80 -16.20
N GLY A 147 -3.13 -4.92 -15.70
CA GLY A 147 -3.99 -5.24 -14.55
C GLY A 147 -4.94 -6.41 -14.81
N LEU A 148 -5.38 -6.60 -16.06
CA LEU A 148 -6.17 -7.76 -16.46
C LEU A 148 -5.34 -9.06 -16.38
N TYR A 149 -4.10 -9.05 -16.90
CA TYR A 149 -3.22 -10.22 -16.90
C TYR A 149 -2.68 -10.57 -15.51
N VAL A 150 -2.49 -9.58 -14.65
CA VAL A 150 -1.93 -9.78 -13.32
C VAL A 150 -3.01 -10.06 -12.28
N GLY A 151 -4.12 -9.30 -12.29
CA GLY A 151 -5.16 -9.41 -11.27
C GLY A 151 -6.35 -10.24 -11.74
N VAL A 152 -7.10 -9.73 -12.72
CA VAL A 152 -8.42 -10.26 -13.08
C VAL A 152 -8.37 -11.70 -13.59
N ILE A 153 -7.50 -11.98 -14.57
CA ILE A 153 -7.40 -13.31 -15.20
C ILE A 153 -6.89 -14.34 -14.19
N PRO A 154 -5.77 -14.13 -13.46
CA PRO A 154 -5.26 -15.11 -12.50
C PRO A 154 -6.25 -15.41 -11.39
N VAL A 155 -6.86 -14.39 -10.77
CA VAL A 155 -7.90 -14.60 -9.76
C VAL A 155 -9.04 -15.43 -10.34
N ALA A 156 -9.52 -15.11 -11.55
CA ALA A 156 -10.57 -15.87 -12.22
C ALA A 156 -10.17 -17.32 -12.51
N ILE A 157 -8.91 -17.58 -12.90
CA ILE A 157 -8.36 -18.93 -13.04
C ILE A 157 -8.41 -19.65 -11.69
N GLY A 158 -8.02 -18.98 -10.60
CA GLY A 158 -8.13 -19.48 -9.23
C GLY A 158 -9.55 -19.86 -8.81
N LEU A 159 -10.57 -19.12 -9.26
CA LEU A 159 -11.97 -19.46 -8.99
C LEU A 159 -12.40 -20.79 -9.65
N LEU A 160 -11.71 -21.24 -10.70
CA LEU A 160 -12.01 -22.50 -11.39
C LEU A 160 -11.72 -23.74 -10.53
N TRP A 161 -11.07 -23.59 -9.37
CA TRP A 161 -10.92 -24.67 -8.39
C TRP A 161 -12.22 -24.98 -7.64
N LEU A 162 -13.27 -24.16 -7.74
CA LEU A 162 -14.54 -24.39 -7.02
C LEU A 162 -15.09 -25.82 -7.17
N PRO A 163 -15.17 -26.44 -8.36
CA PRO A 163 -15.70 -27.80 -8.51
C PRO A 163 -14.87 -28.85 -7.76
N LEU A 164 -13.56 -28.66 -7.66
CA LEU A 164 -12.66 -29.53 -6.90
C LEU A 164 -12.89 -29.34 -5.40
N VAL A 165 -12.90 -28.08 -4.95
CA VAL A 165 -13.16 -27.69 -3.56
C VAL A 165 -14.50 -28.25 -3.09
N SER A 166 -15.55 -28.14 -3.90
CA SER A 166 -16.90 -28.62 -3.56
C SER A 166 -17.05 -30.13 -3.44
N ARG A 167 -16.11 -30.90 -4.01
CA ARG A 167 -16.09 -32.37 -3.94
C ARG A 167 -15.17 -32.90 -2.84
N THR A 168 -14.47 -32.01 -2.15
CA THR A 168 -13.48 -32.38 -1.15
C THR A 168 -14.17 -32.72 0.18
N GLY A 169 -13.73 -33.81 0.83
CA GLY A 169 -14.22 -34.19 2.16
C GLY A 169 -13.74 -33.22 3.26
N ARG A 170 -14.29 -33.34 4.47
CA ARG A 170 -13.98 -32.43 5.61
C ARG A 170 -12.48 -32.24 5.85
N THR A 171 -11.72 -33.34 5.88
CA THR A 171 -10.27 -33.32 6.09
C THR A 171 -9.52 -32.57 5.00
N GLY A 172 -9.95 -32.70 3.74
CA GLY A 172 -9.34 -31.96 2.64
C GLY A 172 -9.76 -30.49 2.62
N LEU A 173 -10.97 -30.16 3.06
CA LEU A 173 -11.40 -28.78 3.25
C LEU A 173 -10.59 -28.08 4.36
N ASP A 174 -10.36 -28.77 5.48
CA ASP A 174 -9.48 -28.28 6.56
C ASP A 174 -8.05 -28.02 6.03
N PHE A 175 -7.51 -28.93 5.21
CA PHE A 175 -6.23 -28.73 4.54
C PHE A 175 -6.24 -27.52 3.59
N LEU A 176 -7.25 -27.39 2.72
CA LEU A 176 -7.33 -26.31 1.72
C LEU A 176 -7.53 -24.92 2.34
N LEU A 177 -8.33 -24.83 3.41
CA LEU A 177 -8.47 -23.60 4.16
C LEU A 177 -7.17 -23.26 4.93
N ALA A 178 -6.44 -24.26 5.43
CA ALA A 178 -5.18 -24.04 6.12
C ALA A 178 -4.07 -23.65 5.16
N LEU A 179 -4.07 -24.25 3.96
CA LEU A 179 -3.27 -23.85 2.80
C LEU A 179 -3.50 -22.38 2.49
N THR A 180 -4.77 -21.97 2.37
CA THR A 180 -5.16 -20.57 2.18
C THR A 180 -4.60 -19.65 3.28
N ILE A 181 -4.70 -20.03 4.56
CA ILE A 181 -4.14 -19.23 5.66
C ILE A 181 -2.62 -19.12 5.55
N GLY A 182 -1.94 -20.22 5.20
CA GLY A 182 -0.48 -20.23 5.00
C GLY A 182 -0.03 -19.31 3.88
N LEU A 183 -0.77 -19.32 2.77
CA LEU A 183 -0.62 -18.38 1.65
C LEU A 183 -0.77 -16.92 2.11
N LEU A 184 -1.88 -16.60 2.77
CA LEU A 184 -2.17 -15.25 3.25
C LEU A 184 -1.16 -14.76 4.29
N LEU A 185 -0.62 -15.65 5.14
CA LEU A 185 0.43 -15.29 6.11
C LEU A 185 1.72 -14.87 5.41
N PHE A 186 2.09 -15.55 4.33
CA PHE A 186 3.24 -15.14 3.53
C PHE A 186 3.01 -13.78 2.89
N LEU A 187 1.85 -13.58 2.25
CA LEU A 187 1.46 -12.29 1.67
C LEU A 187 1.44 -11.16 2.69
N LEU A 188 1.06 -11.43 3.94
CA LEU A 188 1.10 -10.46 5.02
C LEU A 188 2.55 -10.02 5.35
N ILE A 189 3.50 -10.95 5.29
CA ILE A 189 4.93 -10.64 5.52
C ILE A 189 5.46 -9.79 4.37
N GLU A 190 5.15 -10.16 3.13
CA GLU A 190 5.57 -9.46 1.92
C GLU A 190 5.02 -8.02 1.89
N ALA A 191 3.70 -7.87 2.02
CA ALA A 191 3.06 -6.56 2.10
C ALA A 191 3.57 -5.72 3.29
N GLY A 192 3.95 -6.38 4.38
CA GLY A 192 4.59 -5.75 5.54
C GLY A 192 5.98 -5.21 5.21
N GLN A 193 6.82 -6.00 4.56
CA GLN A 193 8.16 -5.60 4.14
C GLN A 193 8.10 -4.46 3.13
N GLU A 194 7.32 -4.61 2.06
CA GLU A 194 7.14 -3.57 1.04
C GLU A 194 6.60 -2.28 1.64
N GLY A 195 5.64 -2.39 2.56
CA GLY A 195 5.06 -1.23 3.24
C GLY A 195 6.07 -0.49 4.12
N LEU A 196 6.98 -1.21 4.78
CA LEU A 196 8.06 -0.63 5.57
C LEU A 196 9.16 -0.01 4.70
N GLU A 197 9.49 -0.61 3.56
CA GLU A 197 10.42 -0.04 2.58
C GLU A 197 9.87 1.27 2.00
N ALA A 198 8.60 1.28 1.57
CA ALA A 198 7.92 2.50 1.13
C ALA A 198 7.85 3.56 2.26
N ALA A 199 7.66 3.13 3.51
CA ALA A 199 7.65 4.02 4.66
C ALA A 199 9.00 4.66 4.94
N ALA A 200 10.10 3.98 4.63
CA ALA A 200 11.46 4.50 4.76
C ALA A 200 11.77 5.58 3.70
N LEU A 201 11.08 5.55 2.56
CA LEU A 201 11.19 6.55 1.50
C LEU A 201 10.29 7.77 1.71
N ALA A 202 9.34 7.70 2.65
CA ALA A 202 8.45 8.83 2.95
C ALA A 202 9.18 9.88 3.79
N PRO A 203 8.90 11.20 3.61
CA PRO A 203 9.46 12.22 4.48
C PRO A 203 9.12 11.95 5.95
N GLY A 204 10.09 12.16 6.84
CA GLY A 204 10.03 11.83 8.26
C GLY A 204 8.88 12.50 9.00
N SER A 205 8.46 13.70 8.59
CA SER A 205 7.27 14.39 9.15
C SER A 205 5.97 13.59 9.00
N PHE A 206 5.86 12.73 7.98
CA PHE A 206 4.69 11.86 7.79
C PHE A 206 4.71 10.61 8.67
N GLN A 207 5.82 10.34 9.36
CA GLN A 207 6.00 9.17 10.22
C GLN A 207 5.58 7.88 9.48
N GLY A 208 6.22 7.58 8.36
CA GLY A 208 5.80 6.51 7.43
C GLY A 208 5.45 5.18 8.10
N VAL A 209 6.23 4.74 9.09
CA VAL A 209 5.97 3.49 9.85
C VAL A 209 4.68 3.58 10.66
N ALA A 210 4.43 4.71 11.33
CA ALA A 210 3.19 4.94 12.06
C ALA A 210 2.01 5.03 11.09
N LEU A 211 2.17 5.71 9.96
CA LEU A 211 1.16 5.80 8.90
C LEU A 211 0.80 4.40 8.38
N PHE A 212 1.80 3.55 8.15
CA PHE A 212 1.60 2.15 7.77
C PHE A 212 0.80 1.38 8.85
N ALA A 213 1.26 1.43 10.10
CA ALA A 213 0.63 0.71 11.20
C ALA A 213 -0.82 1.15 11.43
N PHE A 214 -1.09 2.46 11.43
CA PHE A 214 -2.44 3.00 11.60
C PHE A 214 -3.33 2.72 10.38
N GLY A 215 -2.78 2.77 9.17
CA GLY A 215 -3.52 2.39 7.95
C GLY A 215 -3.95 0.93 7.98
N ALA A 216 -3.04 0.03 8.36
CA ALA A 216 -3.32 -1.40 8.49
C ALA A 216 -4.34 -1.69 9.60
N LEU A 217 -4.20 -1.03 10.75
CA LEU A 217 -5.16 -1.14 11.84
C LEU A 217 -6.55 -0.61 11.43
N ALA A 218 -6.61 0.51 10.73
CA ALA A 218 -7.86 1.10 10.24
C ALA A 218 -8.57 0.16 9.24
N ALA A 219 -7.83 -0.43 8.29
CA ALA A 219 -8.37 -1.43 7.38
C ALA A 219 -8.90 -2.65 8.13
N PHE A 220 -8.11 -3.19 9.06
CA PHE A 220 -8.49 -4.35 9.86
C PHE A 220 -9.80 -4.10 10.63
N ILE A 221 -9.88 -2.98 11.35
CA ILE A 221 -11.07 -2.61 12.13
C ILE A 221 -12.26 -2.35 11.21
N GLY A 222 -12.06 -1.61 10.12
CA GLY A 222 -13.12 -1.29 9.15
C GLY A 222 -13.75 -2.55 8.55
N LEU A 223 -12.93 -3.50 8.11
CA LEU A 223 -13.40 -4.79 7.58
C LEU A 223 -14.06 -5.66 8.65
N GLU A 224 -13.57 -5.66 9.90
CA GLU A 224 -14.22 -6.38 11.00
C GLU A 224 -15.61 -5.79 11.32
N MET A 225 -15.74 -4.46 11.32
CA MET A 225 -17.02 -3.76 11.52
C MET A 225 -18.01 -4.04 10.38
N VAL A 226 -17.56 -3.96 9.13
CA VAL A 226 -18.37 -4.27 7.95
C VAL A 226 -18.79 -5.73 7.97
N GLY A 227 -17.86 -6.65 8.22
CA GLY A 227 -18.13 -8.08 8.31
C GLY A 227 -19.13 -8.43 9.43
N GLY A 228 -19.00 -7.80 10.60
CA GLY A 228 -19.94 -7.93 11.71
C GLY A 228 -21.36 -7.46 11.33
N SER A 229 -21.47 -6.28 10.71
CA SER A 229 -22.75 -5.73 10.24
C SER A 229 -23.42 -6.61 9.18
N LEU A 230 -22.64 -7.09 8.21
CA LEU A 230 -23.13 -7.99 7.15
C LEU A 230 -23.63 -9.33 7.72
N ARG A 231 -22.90 -9.91 8.69
CA ARG A 231 -23.31 -11.15 9.38
C ARG A 231 -24.60 -10.93 10.19
N GLY A 232 -24.72 -9.82 10.91
CA GLY A 232 -25.92 -9.49 11.68
C GLY A 232 -27.17 -9.39 10.81
N ARG A 233 -27.11 -8.66 9.70
CA ARG A 233 -28.24 -8.49 8.76
C ARG A 233 -28.66 -9.79 8.07
N ARG A 234 -27.71 -10.70 7.82
CA ARG A 234 -27.97 -11.95 7.09
C ARG A 234 -28.42 -13.09 7.99
N ALA A 235 -28.01 -13.08 9.26
CA ALA A 235 -28.52 -14.00 10.27
C ALA A 235 -30.03 -13.85 10.50
N GLU A 236 -30.59 -12.66 10.26
CA GLU A 236 -32.04 -12.40 10.35
C GLU A 236 -32.83 -12.90 9.12
N THR A 237 -32.18 -13.13 7.97
CA THR A 237 -32.87 -13.38 6.69
C THR A 237 -32.73 -14.81 6.15
N ASP A 238 -31.64 -15.53 6.42
CA ASP A 238 -31.52 -16.97 6.09
C ASP A 238 -30.31 -17.61 6.78
N GLY A 239 -30.47 -18.78 7.41
CA GLY A 239 -29.40 -19.52 8.10
C GLY A 239 -28.27 -20.03 7.19
N ALA A 240 -28.41 -19.87 5.86
CA ALA A 240 -27.49 -20.33 4.82
C ALA A 240 -26.90 -19.14 4.03
N GLY A 241 -25.79 -18.58 4.52
CA GLY A 241 -25.05 -17.53 3.80
C GLY A 241 -23.74 -17.09 4.45
N ARG A 242 -23.22 -17.88 5.40
CA ARG A 242 -21.96 -17.55 6.10
C ARG A 242 -20.76 -17.69 5.17
N GLY A 243 -20.73 -18.70 4.29
CA GLY A 243 -19.68 -18.90 3.31
C GLY A 243 -19.63 -17.76 2.30
N TRP A 244 -20.77 -17.32 1.79
CA TRP A 244 -20.85 -16.15 0.90
C TRP A 244 -20.29 -14.87 1.52
N VAL A 245 -20.66 -14.54 2.77
CA VAL A 245 -20.15 -13.33 3.44
C VAL A 245 -18.64 -13.42 3.63
N LEU A 246 -18.12 -14.59 3.99
CA LEU A 246 -16.70 -14.81 4.14
C LEU A 246 -15.97 -14.69 2.79
N ALA A 247 -16.49 -15.30 1.72
CA ALA A 247 -15.93 -15.16 0.38
C ALA A 247 -15.92 -13.70 -0.10
N LEU A 248 -16.95 -12.91 0.23
CA LEU A 248 -16.98 -11.48 -0.06
C LEU A 248 -15.90 -10.72 0.71
N LEU A 249 -15.71 -11.02 1.99
CA LEU A 249 -14.68 -10.37 2.82
C LEU A 249 -13.28 -10.76 2.35
N VAL A 250 -13.07 -12.04 2.02
CA VAL A 250 -11.82 -12.55 1.42
C VAL A 250 -11.54 -11.86 0.09
N ALA A 251 -12.50 -11.83 -0.84
CA ALA A 251 -12.35 -11.15 -2.13
C ALA A 251 -12.13 -9.63 -1.97
N THR A 252 -12.74 -9.00 -0.97
CA THR A 252 -12.50 -7.57 -0.68
C THR A 252 -11.08 -7.34 -0.18
N GLY A 253 -10.61 -8.18 0.75
CA GLY A 253 -9.27 -8.04 1.31
C GLY A 253 -8.17 -8.30 0.29
N ILE A 254 -8.33 -9.36 -0.51
CA ILE A 254 -7.49 -9.65 -1.68
C ILE A 254 -7.53 -8.49 -2.68
N GLY A 255 -8.72 -7.95 -3.00
CA GLY A 255 -8.84 -6.80 -3.89
C GLY A 255 -8.06 -5.57 -3.40
N LEU A 256 -8.07 -5.29 -2.09
CA LEU A 256 -7.28 -4.18 -1.53
C LEU A 256 -5.77 -4.44 -1.60
N HIS A 257 -5.32 -5.68 -1.44
CA HIS A 257 -3.92 -6.05 -1.63
C HIS A 257 -3.50 -5.90 -3.11
N ASN A 258 -4.30 -6.43 -4.02
CA ASN A 258 -4.09 -6.40 -5.46
C ASN A 258 -4.12 -4.97 -6.04
N PHE A 259 -4.76 -4.03 -5.35
CA PHE A 259 -4.63 -2.61 -5.64
C PHE A 259 -3.21 -2.09 -5.40
N GLY A 260 -2.56 -2.50 -4.31
CA GLY A 260 -1.16 -2.18 -4.00
C GLY A 260 -0.19 -2.75 -5.04
N GLU A 261 -0.39 -4.00 -5.47
CA GLU A 261 0.37 -4.61 -6.56
C GLU A 261 0.27 -3.83 -7.87
N GLY A 262 -0.95 -3.43 -8.23
CA GLY A 262 -1.18 -2.57 -9.37
C GLY A 262 -0.39 -1.27 -9.23
N LEU A 263 -0.42 -0.64 -8.06
CA LEU A 263 0.33 0.58 -7.79
C LEU A 263 1.85 0.38 -7.98
N ALA A 264 2.41 -0.72 -7.47
CA ALA A 264 3.82 -1.06 -7.60
C ALA A 264 4.24 -1.28 -9.07
N ILE A 265 3.45 -2.05 -9.83
CA ILE A 265 3.69 -2.24 -11.27
C ILE A 265 3.60 -0.90 -12.01
N GLY A 266 2.56 -0.12 -11.72
CA GLY A 266 2.36 1.24 -12.21
C GLY A 266 3.62 2.10 -12.03
N ALA A 267 4.09 2.15 -10.80
CA ALA A 267 5.25 2.92 -10.38
C ALA A 267 6.52 2.48 -11.11
N ALA A 268 6.84 1.18 -11.10
CA ALA A 268 8.04 0.63 -11.71
C ALA A 268 8.16 1.03 -13.19
N PHE A 269 7.07 0.90 -13.97
CA PHE A 269 7.09 1.33 -15.38
C PHE A 269 7.19 2.84 -15.55
N SER A 270 6.60 3.64 -14.64
CA SER A 270 6.71 5.11 -14.70
C SER A 270 8.10 5.63 -14.34
N LEU A 271 8.85 4.88 -13.52
CA LEU A 271 10.22 5.17 -13.10
C LEU A 271 11.27 4.60 -14.08
N GLY A 272 10.84 3.97 -15.18
CA GLY A 272 11.75 3.36 -16.17
C GLY A 272 12.30 2.00 -15.76
N GLU A 273 11.87 1.45 -14.63
CA GLU A 273 12.30 0.15 -14.09
C GLU A 273 11.54 -1.02 -14.73
N ALA A 274 11.60 -1.11 -16.07
CA ALA A 274 10.86 -2.12 -16.83
C ALA A 274 11.22 -3.57 -16.44
N SER A 275 12.46 -3.81 -16.02
CA SER A 275 12.89 -5.12 -15.50
C SER A 275 12.16 -5.47 -14.21
N LEU A 276 12.13 -4.54 -13.24
CA LEU A 276 11.39 -4.73 -12.00
C LEU A 276 9.90 -4.95 -12.29
N GLY A 277 9.30 -4.08 -13.12
CA GLY A 277 7.90 -4.22 -13.52
C GLY A 277 7.57 -5.58 -14.15
N THR A 278 8.49 -6.16 -14.92
CA THR A 278 8.30 -7.49 -15.53
C THR A 278 8.36 -8.60 -14.49
N VAL A 279 9.32 -8.54 -13.56
CA VAL A 279 9.44 -9.49 -12.44
C VAL A 279 8.17 -9.44 -11.57
N LEU A 280 7.69 -8.24 -11.23
CA LEU A 280 6.45 -8.03 -10.49
C LEU A 280 5.24 -8.63 -11.23
N ILE A 281 5.11 -8.39 -12.54
CA ILE A 281 4.01 -8.97 -13.34
C ILE A 281 4.00 -10.50 -13.23
N VAL A 282 5.16 -11.16 -13.38
CA VAL A 282 5.24 -12.63 -13.33
C VAL A 282 4.94 -13.14 -11.92
N GLY A 283 5.56 -12.56 -10.89
CA GLY A 283 5.33 -12.92 -9.49
C GLY A 283 3.88 -12.81 -9.10
N PHE A 284 3.30 -11.63 -9.32
CA PHE A 284 1.92 -11.35 -8.94
C PHE A 284 0.93 -12.19 -9.72
N THR A 285 1.17 -12.46 -11.01
CA THR A 285 0.32 -13.37 -11.80
C THR A 285 0.27 -14.78 -11.19
N LEU A 286 1.42 -15.31 -10.76
CA LEU A 286 1.51 -16.65 -10.19
C LEU A 286 0.77 -16.73 -8.86
N HIS A 287 0.99 -15.77 -7.95
CA HIS A 287 0.31 -15.81 -6.65
C HIS A 287 -1.18 -15.47 -6.76
N ASN A 288 -1.60 -14.58 -7.67
CA ASN A 288 -3.01 -14.17 -7.81
C ASN A 288 -3.88 -15.33 -8.28
N THR A 289 -3.27 -16.32 -8.96
CA THR A 289 -3.93 -17.59 -9.27
C THR A 289 -4.31 -18.37 -8.01
N THR A 290 -3.44 -18.39 -7.01
CA THR A 290 -3.69 -19.09 -5.74
C THR A 290 -4.65 -18.34 -4.83
N GLU A 291 -4.78 -17.02 -4.97
CA GLU A 291 -5.77 -16.23 -4.24
C GLU A 291 -7.21 -16.53 -4.64
N GLY A 292 -7.47 -16.89 -5.90
CA GLY A 292 -8.81 -17.31 -6.31
C GLY A 292 -9.27 -18.59 -5.57
N LEU A 293 -8.34 -19.48 -5.19
CA LEU A 293 -8.64 -20.64 -4.33
C LEU A 293 -9.11 -20.18 -2.94
N ALA A 294 -8.46 -19.16 -2.37
CA ALA A 294 -8.83 -18.58 -1.09
C ALA A 294 -10.27 -18.04 -1.08
N ILE A 295 -10.68 -17.40 -2.19
CA ILE A 295 -12.04 -16.86 -2.35
C ILE A 295 -13.09 -17.98 -2.41
N VAL A 296 -12.82 -19.09 -3.09
CA VAL A 296 -13.81 -20.17 -3.27
C VAL A 296 -13.81 -21.19 -2.13
N ALA A 297 -12.76 -21.27 -1.32
CA ALA A 297 -12.70 -22.23 -0.21
C ALA A 297 -13.87 -22.11 0.79
N PRO A 298 -14.31 -20.91 1.21
CA PRO A 298 -15.51 -20.74 2.04
C PRO A 298 -16.83 -21.13 1.35
N LEU A 299 -16.83 -21.26 0.02
CA LEU A 299 -18.01 -21.57 -0.80
C LEU A 299 -18.17 -23.07 -1.09
N ALA A 300 -17.29 -23.94 -0.58
CA ALA A 300 -17.21 -25.36 -0.92
C ALA A 300 -18.58 -26.07 -0.96
N HIS A 301 -19.45 -25.79 0.00
CA HIS A 301 -20.75 -26.44 0.12
C HIS A 301 -21.95 -25.50 -0.12
N GLU A 302 -21.70 -24.31 -0.69
CA GLU A 302 -22.76 -23.38 -1.08
C GLU A 302 -23.09 -23.49 -2.57
N ARG A 303 -24.35 -23.23 -2.94
CA ARG A 303 -24.77 -23.17 -4.35
C ARG A 303 -24.43 -21.79 -4.91
N VAL A 304 -23.36 -21.71 -5.70
CA VAL A 304 -22.89 -20.45 -6.29
C VAL A 304 -23.28 -20.37 -7.77
N ARG A 305 -23.85 -19.25 -8.19
CA ARG A 305 -24.12 -18.95 -9.61
C ARG A 305 -22.86 -18.40 -10.29
N LEU A 306 -22.71 -18.61 -11.60
CA LEU A 306 -21.55 -18.07 -12.35
C LEU A 306 -21.42 -16.55 -12.21
N SER A 307 -22.54 -15.81 -12.20
CA SER A 307 -22.52 -14.35 -12.01
C SER A 307 -21.99 -13.92 -10.64
N GLN A 308 -22.14 -14.77 -9.61
CA GLN A 308 -21.57 -14.52 -8.30
C GLN A 308 -20.05 -14.73 -8.30
N LEU A 309 -19.56 -15.76 -8.99
CA LEU A 309 -18.12 -15.98 -9.18
C LEU A 309 -17.48 -14.83 -9.97
N VAL A 310 -18.10 -14.39 -11.06
CA VAL A 310 -17.62 -13.24 -11.83
C VAL A 310 -17.52 -11.98 -10.96
N ARG A 311 -18.50 -11.74 -10.08
CA ARG A 311 -18.45 -10.60 -9.14
C ARG A 311 -17.31 -10.73 -8.14
N LEU A 312 -17.10 -11.92 -7.57
CA LEU A 312 -16.00 -12.15 -6.63
C LEU A 312 -14.63 -12.02 -7.32
N GLY A 313 -14.49 -12.54 -8.54
CA GLY A 313 -13.26 -12.39 -9.32
C GLY A 313 -12.99 -10.95 -9.72
N ALA A 314 -14.01 -10.21 -10.13
CA ALA A 314 -13.88 -8.78 -10.41
C ALA A 314 -13.55 -7.96 -9.15
N LEU A 315 -14.08 -8.35 -7.99
CA LEU A 315 -13.78 -7.70 -6.72
C LEU A 315 -12.34 -7.98 -6.25
N GLY A 316 -11.85 -9.21 -6.43
CA GLY A 316 -10.49 -9.60 -6.06
C GLY A 316 -9.41 -9.13 -7.04
N GLY A 317 -9.64 -9.18 -8.35
CA GLY A 317 -8.62 -8.84 -9.35
C GLY A 317 -8.80 -7.49 -10.05
N GLY A 318 -10.01 -6.92 -10.04
CA GLY A 318 -10.29 -5.62 -10.68
C GLY A 318 -9.50 -4.44 -10.11
N PRO A 319 -9.29 -4.35 -8.78
CA PRO A 319 -8.52 -3.25 -8.20
C PRO A 319 -7.09 -3.13 -8.72
N THR A 320 -6.45 -4.21 -9.19
CA THR A 320 -5.12 -4.15 -9.82
C THR A 320 -5.07 -3.18 -10.99
N ILE A 321 -6.14 -3.10 -11.79
CA ILE A 321 -6.23 -2.15 -12.91
C ILE A 321 -6.19 -0.70 -12.41
N ILE A 322 -6.96 -0.43 -11.35
CA ILE A 322 -7.04 0.92 -10.77
C ILE A 322 -5.69 1.29 -10.15
N GLY A 323 -5.07 0.34 -9.44
CA GLY A 323 -3.72 0.50 -8.89
C GLY A 323 -2.70 0.82 -9.98
N ALA A 324 -2.71 0.05 -11.06
CA ALA A 324 -1.81 0.21 -12.21
C ALA A 324 -1.91 1.61 -12.85
N TRP A 325 -3.13 2.13 -13.02
CA TRP A 325 -3.33 3.49 -13.49
C TRP A 325 -2.80 4.55 -12.52
N ILE A 326 -3.12 4.44 -11.23
CA ILE A 326 -2.71 5.42 -10.23
C ILE A 326 -1.20 5.39 -10.05
N GLY A 327 -0.60 4.20 -9.98
CA GLY A 327 0.84 4.01 -9.83
C GLY A 327 1.62 4.61 -11.00
N GLY A 328 1.14 4.39 -12.23
CA GLY A 328 1.83 4.92 -13.41
C GLY A 328 1.66 6.43 -13.64
N LEU A 329 0.67 7.08 -13.01
CA LEU A 329 0.39 8.51 -13.21
C LEU A 329 0.74 9.40 -12.02
N VAL A 330 0.63 8.88 -10.80
CA VAL A 330 0.68 9.68 -9.57
C VAL A 330 1.40 8.93 -8.45
N TYR A 331 2.48 8.23 -8.77
CA TYR A 331 3.30 7.58 -7.74
C TYR A 331 3.75 8.58 -6.67
N SER A 332 3.61 8.16 -5.42
CA SER A 332 4.14 8.85 -4.24
C SER A 332 4.44 7.79 -3.17
N PRO A 333 5.56 7.92 -2.43
CA PRO A 333 5.86 7.02 -1.31
C PRO A 333 4.71 6.96 -0.29
N ILE A 334 4.09 8.11 0.01
CA ILE A 334 2.99 8.20 0.99
C ILE A 334 1.75 7.41 0.53
N TRP A 335 1.39 7.54 -0.74
CA TRP A 335 0.27 6.76 -1.30
C TRP A 335 0.59 5.27 -1.29
N SER A 336 1.83 4.89 -1.59
CA SER A 336 2.28 3.49 -1.53
C SER A 336 2.17 2.91 -0.13
N VAL A 337 2.65 3.63 0.88
CA VAL A 337 2.51 3.26 2.30
C VAL A 337 1.05 3.02 2.65
N LEU A 338 0.15 3.95 2.31
CA LEU A 338 -1.27 3.81 2.63
C LEU A 338 -1.90 2.62 1.93
N CYS A 339 -1.60 2.37 0.66
CA CYS A 339 -2.18 1.25 -0.09
C CYS A 339 -1.72 -0.09 0.47
N LEU A 340 -0.41 -0.24 0.69
CA LEU A 340 0.19 -1.45 1.26
C LEU A 340 -0.32 -1.70 2.69
N ALA A 341 -0.46 -0.64 3.49
CA ALA A 341 -1.04 -0.71 4.82
C ALA A 341 -2.47 -1.24 4.79
N LEU A 342 -3.33 -0.68 3.92
CA LEU A 342 -4.71 -1.13 3.77
C LEU A 342 -4.79 -2.59 3.33
N GLY A 343 -3.93 -3.02 2.39
CA GLY A 343 -3.81 -4.41 1.95
C GLY A 343 -3.39 -5.36 3.09
N ALA A 344 -2.29 -5.04 3.78
CA ALA A 344 -1.79 -5.82 4.91
C ALA A 344 -2.83 -5.96 6.04
N GLY A 345 -3.48 -4.84 6.39
CA GLY A 345 -4.56 -4.82 7.39
C GLY A 345 -5.76 -5.69 6.97
N ALA A 346 -6.12 -5.67 5.69
CA ALA A 346 -7.20 -6.49 5.17
C ALA A 346 -6.86 -7.99 5.15
N ILE A 347 -5.64 -8.36 4.72
CA ILE A 347 -5.15 -9.74 4.77
C ILE A 347 -5.16 -10.27 6.21
N ALA A 348 -4.62 -9.50 7.16
CA ALA A 348 -4.61 -9.87 8.57
C ALA A 348 -6.03 -10.12 9.10
N GLN A 349 -6.98 -9.29 8.70
CA GLN A 349 -8.39 -9.41 9.06
C GLN A 349 -9.00 -10.72 8.50
N VAL A 350 -8.71 -11.05 7.24
CA VAL A 350 -9.19 -12.28 6.59
C VAL A 350 -8.59 -13.52 7.26
N ILE A 351 -7.30 -13.53 7.58
CA ILE A 351 -6.63 -14.61 8.31
C ILE A 351 -7.34 -14.88 9.64
N VAL A 352 -7.64 -13.84 10.40
CA VAL A 352 -8.36 -13.96 11.68
C VAL A 352 -9.75 -14.56 11.47
N GLN A 353 -10.47 -14.16 10.42
CA GLN A 353 -11.81 -14.70 10.14
C GLN A 353 -11.79 -16.16 9.72
N LEU A 354 -10.92 -16.55 8.80
CA LEU A 354 -10.76 -17.95 8.39
C LEU A 354 -10.34 -18.82 9.58
N SER A 355 -9.39 -18.34 10.38
CA SER A 355 -8.94 -19.03 11.60
C SER A 355 -10.09 -19.24 12.58
N ARG A 356 -10.90 -18.20 12.86
CA ARG A 356 -12.05 -18.31 13.77
C ARG A 356 -13.09 -19.31 13.26
N GLN A 357 -13.37 -19.31 11.95
CA GLN A 357 -14.32 -20.24 11.35
C GLN A 357 -13.83 -21.70 11.48
N MET A 358 -12.54 -21.91 11.27
CA MET A 358 -11.91 -23.23 11.27
C MET A 358 -11.77 -23.81 12.68
N VAL A 359 -11.38 -22.99 13.66
CA VAL A 359 -11.18 -23.40 15.05
C VAL A 359 -12.50 -23.80 15.72
N GLY A 360 -13.59 -23.07 15.42
CA GLY A 360 -14.89 -23.31 16.04
C GLY A 360 -14.81 -23.28 17.58
N ASP A 361 -15.31 -24.33 18.23
CA ASP A 361 -15.30 -24.48 19.69
C ASP A 361 -14.01 -25.10 20.26
N ARG A 362 -13.05 -25.46 19.39
CA ARG A 362 -11.77 -26.05 19.83
C ARG A 362 -10.80 -24.97 20.30
N SER A 363 -9.73 -25.37 21.00
CA SER A 363 -8.60 -24.45 21.21
C SER A 363 -7.82 -24.28 19.90
N PHE A 364 -7.30 -23.07 19.66
CA PHE A 364 -6.48 -22.77 18.48
C PHE A 364 -5.28 -23.73 18.35
N ALA A 365 -4.57 -23.98 19.47
CA ALA A 365 -3.44 -24.90 19.50
C ALA A 365 -3.83 -26.34 19.14
N GLY A 366 -4.98 -26.82 19.63
CA GLY A 366 -5.48 -28.17 19.28
C GLY A 366 -5.93 -28.29 17.83
N TYR A 367 -6.33 -27.19 17.20
CA TYR A 367 -6.70 -27.14 15.80
C TYR A 367 -5.48 -27.16 14.87
N VAL A 368 -4.52 -26.26 15.11
CA VAL A 368 -3.32 -26.09 14.28
C VAL A 368 -2.43 -27.33 14.29
N THR A 369 -2.43 -28.10 15.37
CA THR A 369 -1.61 -29.32 15.52
C THR A 369 -2.18 -30.55 14.80
N THR A 370 -3.38 -30.46 14.20
CA THR A 370 -3.90 -31.56 13.39
C THR A 370 -3.11 -31.69 12.08
N ALA A 371 -2.81 -32.92 11.66
CA ALA A 371 -1.97 -33.17 10.48
C ALA A 371 -2.46 -32.47 9.18
N PRO A 372 -3.77 -32.40 8.86
CA PRO A 372 -4.25 -31.68 7.67
C PRO A 372 -4.04 -30.16 7.77
N VAL A 373 -4.21 -29.58 8.96
CA VAL A 373 -4.08 -28.12 9.16
C VAL A 373 -2.61 -27.72 9.17
N ALA A 374 -1.77 -28.43 9.92
CA ALA A 374 -0.33 -28.16 9.96
C ALA A 374 0.32 -28.30 8.58
N SER A 375 -0.02 -29.37 7.85
CA SER A 375 0.53 -29.60 6.50
C SER A 375 -0.01 -28.58 5.49
N GLY A 376 -1.29 -28.19 5.58
CA GLY A 376 -1.87 -27.12 4.76
C GLY A 376 -1.16 -25.79 5.01
N LEU A 377 -1.06 -25.36 6.26
CA LEU A 377 -0.41 -24.10 6.65
C LEU A 377 1.03 -24.02 6.12
N PHE A 378 1.81 -25.08 6.33
CA PHE A 378 3.19 -25.15 5.84
C PHE A 378 3.26 -25.17 4.31
N ALA A 379 2.41 -25.98 3.66
CA ALA A 379 2.38 -26.05 2.20
C ALA A 379 2.00 -24.71 1.56
N GLY A 380 1.09 -23.94 2.17
CA GLY A 380 0.69 -22.62 1.66
C GLY A 380 1.86 -21.64 1.68
N ALA A 381 2.54 -21.54 2.82
CA ALA A 381 3.73 -20.71 2.95
C ALA A 381 4.87 -21.19 2.03
N ALA A 382 5.05 -22.51 1.89
CA ALA A 382 6.08 -23.09 1.03
C ALA A 382 5.82 -22.83 -0.46
N VAL A 383 4.56 -22.92 -0.92
CA VAL A 383 4.18 -22.58 -2.31
C VAL A 383 4.54 -21.14 -2.61
N MET A 384 4.21 -20.21 -1.70
CA MET A 384 4.55 -18.80 -1.88
C MET A 384 6.06 -18.55 -1.86
N TYR A 385 6.77 -19.15 -0.91
CA TYR A 385 8.23 -19.05 -0.84
C TYR A 385 8.91 -19.58 -2.11
N VAL A 386 8.49 -20.73 -2.63
CA VAL A 386 9.01 -21.30 -3.88
C VAL A 386 8.66 -20.42 -5.08
N THR A 387 7.46 -19.84 -5.10
CA THR A 387 7.06 -18.90 -6.16
C THR A 387 7.97 -17.67 -6.14
N GLY A 388 8.24 -17.11 -4.96
CA GLY A 388 9.20 -16.03 -4.76
C GLY A 388 10.61 -16.40 -5.23
N LEU A 389 11.09 -17.62 -4.94
CA LEU A 389 12.41 -18.11 -5.40
C LEU A 389 12.53 -18.31 -6.91
N ILE A 390 11.41 -18.53 -7.62
CA ILE A 390 11.41 -18.72 -9.08
C ILE A 390 11.43 -17.36 -9.79
N VAL A 391 10.87 -16.35 -9.16
CA VAL A 391 10.63 -15.03 -9.75
C VAL A 391 11.72 -14.02 -9.37
N GLY A 392 12.20 -14.06 -8.12
CA GLY A 392 13.36 -13.30 -7.64
C GLY A 392 14.66 -13.97 -7.99
#